data_AF-A0A7H0SLF6-F1
#
_entry.id   AF-A0A7H0SLF6-F1
#
_cell.length_a   1.000
_cell.length_b   1.000
_cell.length_c   1.000
_cell.angle_alpha   90.00
_cell.angle_beta   90.00
_cell.angle_gamma   90.00
#
_symmetry.space_group_name_H-M   'P 1'
#
loop_
_entity.id
_entity.type
_entity.pdbx_description
1 polymer ?
#
loop_
_entity_poly.entity_id
_entity_poly.type
_entity_poly.pdbx_seq_one_letter_code
_entity_poly.pdbx_strand_id
1 'polypeptide(L)'
;MVKSADRWVIKAGSPIKQRENVPDQQAASLREIYADKIESGVTTKDLVFSSPSAAARFVVGRSSNGRAAWKNAKGTPLGELQDQGHPF
;
A
#
# COMPACT_ATOMS: atom_id res chain seq x y z
N MET A 1 -6.18 1.19 -3.47
CA MET A 1 -5.75 2.20 -2.47
C MET A 1 -6.55 3.46 -2.72
N VAL A 2 -6.99 4.13 -1.67
CA VAL A 2 -7.72 5.40 -1.74
C VAL A 2 -6.94 6.47 -0.97
N LYS A 3 -6.87 7.70 -1.47
CA LYS A 3 -6.36 8.85 -0.72
C LYS A 3 -7.51 9.49 0.05
N SER A 4 -7.36 9.62 1.37
CA SER A 4 -8.33 10.33 2.22
C SER A 4 -7.59 11.41 3.00
N ALA A 5 -7.90 12.68 2.70
CA ALA A 5 -7.09 13.83 3.14
C ALA A 5 -5.60 13.61 2.83
N ASP A 6 -4.71 13.70 3.83
CA ASP A 6 -3.26 13.42 3.69
C ASP A 6 -2.86 11.99 4.09
N ARG A 7 -3.83 11.07 4.15
CA ARG A 7 -3.58 9.67 4.50
C ARG A 7 -3.90 8.72 3.35
N TRP A 8 -3.21 7.58 3.36
CA TRP A 8 -3.30 6.54 2.36
C TRP A 8 -4.01 5.33 2.93
N VAL A 9 -5.14 4.96 2.36
CA VAL A 9 -5.97 3.87 2.88
C VAL A 9 -5.92 2.67 1.94
N ILE A 10 -5.52 1.53 2.47
CA ILE A 10 -5.72 0.21 1.85
C ILE A 10 -7.04 -0.32 2.38
N LYS A 11 -8.00 -0.54 1.48
CA LYS A 11 -9.33 -0.99 1.85
C LYS A 11 -9.31 -2.46 2.27
N ALA A 12 -10.18 -2.83 3.21
CA ALA A 12 -10.46 -4.22 3.51
C ALA A 12 -10.82 -4.98 2.21
N GLY A 13 -10.41 -6.24 2.13
CA GLY A 13 -10.48 -7.06 0.92
C GLY A 13 -9.35 -6.82 -0.08
N SER A 14 -8.41 -5.90 0.19
CA SER A 14 -7.26 -5.70 -0.71
C SER A 14 -6.28 -6.86 -0.61
N PRO A 15 -5.83 -7.45 -1.73
CA PRO A 15 -4.84 -8.51 -1.75
C PRO A 15 -3.44 -7.96 -1.43
N ILE A 16 -2.67 -8.72 -0.66
CA ILE A 16 -1.25 -8.48 -0.41
C ILE A 16 -0.43 -9.59 -1.08
N LYS A 17 0.76 -9.25 -1.59
CA LYS A 17 1.67 -10.27 -2.11
C LYS A 17 2.25 -11.08 -0.97
N GLN A 18 1.65 -12.24 -0.69
CA GLN A 18 2.24 -13.26 0.16
C GLN A 18 3.63 -13.60 -0.40
N ARG A 19 4.64 -13.45 0.44
CA ARG A 19 6.01 -13.82 0.14
C ARG A 19 6.49 -14.59 1.35
N GLU A 20 7.00 -15.80 1.12
CA GLU A 20 7.63 -16.60 2.18
C GLU A 20 8.82 -15.87 2.79
N ASN A 21 9.52 -15.05 1.99
CA ASN A 21 10.60 -14.21 2.48
C ASN A 21 10.34 -12.73 2.13
N VAL A 22 10.24 -11.90 3.18
CA VAL A 22 10.11 -10.44 3.08
C VAL A 22 11.48 -9.84 3.38
N PRO A 23 12.35 -9.62 2.37
CA PRO A 23 13.72 -9.16 2.59
C PRO A 23 13.81 -7.72 3.13
N ASP A 24 12.70 -6.97 3.04
CA ASP A 24 12.60 -5.60 3.54
C ASP A 24 12.09 -5.62 4.99
N GLN A 25 12.98 -5.31 5.93
CA GLN A 25 12.68 -5.30 7.37
C GLN A 25 11.47 -4.41 7.70
N GLN A 26 11.34 -3.26 7.04
CA GLN A 26 10.19 -2.37 7.24
C GLN A 26 8.88 -3.00 6.77
N ALA A 27 8.86 -3.66 5.62
CA ALA A 27 7.70 -4.39 5.15
C ALA A 27 7.35 -5.58 6.07
N ALA A 28 8.35 -6.26 6.62
CA ALA A 28 8.15 -7.32 7.60
C ALA A 28 7.50 -6.76 8.88
N SER A 29 8.06 -5.71 9.47
CA SER A 29 7.49 -5.07 10.66
C SER A 29 6.07 -4.54 10.42
N LEU A 30 5.78 -3.96 9.25
CA LEU A 30 4.41 -3.54 8.92
C LEU A 30 3.45 -4.74 8.83
N ARG A 31 3.90 -5.88 8.30
CA ARG A 31 3.08 -7.10 8.26
C ARG A 31 2.85 -7.68 9.64
N GLU A 32 3.81 -7.60 10.54
CA GLU A 32 3.65 -8.00 11.94
C GLU A 32 2.67 -7.08 12.69
N ILE A 33 2.82 -5.75 12.54
CA ILE A 33 1.92 -4.76 13.15
C ILE A 33 0.47 -4.97 12.70
N TYR A 34 0.26 -5.34 11.45
CA TYR A 34 -1.06 -5.57 10.88
C TYR A 34 -1.40 -7.05 10.71
N ALA A 35 -0.68 -7.96 11.38
CA ALA A 35 -0.90 -9.40 11.23
C ALA A 35 -2.32 -9.80 11.67
N ASP A 36 -2.89 -9.12 12.67
CA ASP A 36 -4.28 -9.30 13.12
C ASP A 36 -5.31 -8.87 12.06
N LYS A 37 -4.88 -8.14 11.03
CA LYS A 37 -5.71 -7.56 9.97
C LYS A 37 -5.41 -8.16 8.61
N ILE A 38 -4.68 -9.27 8.57
CA ILE A 38 -4.31 -9.99 7.35
C ILE A 38 -4.75 -11.43 7.51
N GLU A 39 -5.60 -11.89 6.62
CA GLU A 39 -6.06 -13.27 6.57
C GLU A 39 -5.83 -13.82 5.16
N SER A 40 -5.11 -14.94 5.05
CA SER A 40 -4.84 -15.61 3.77
C SER A 40 -4.26 -14.70 2.67
N GLY A 41 -3.47 -13.69 3.04
CA GLY A 41 -2.93 -12.73 2.09
C GLY A 41 -3.92 -11.66 1.61
N VAL A 42 -4.99 -11.43 2.35
CA VAL A 42 -5.96 -10.38 2.11
C VAL A 42 -6.12 -9.56 3.38
N THR A 43 -6.22 -8.24 3.22
CA THR A 43 -6.52 -7.35 4.35
C THR A 43 -7.96 -7.55 4.82
N THR A 44 -8.19 -7.73 6.11
CA THR A 44 -9.54 -7.89 6.68
C THR A 44 -10.15 -6.57 7.13
N LYS A 45 -9.34 -5.52 7.29
CA LYS A 45 -9.75 -4.18 7.72
C LYS A 45 -9.08 -3.09 6.89
N ASP A 46 -9.68 -1.90 6.91
CA ASP A 46 -9.09 -0.70 6.33
C ASP A 46 -7.80 -0.32 7.08
N LEU A 47 -6.68 -0.24 6.35
CA LEU A 47 -5.37 0.11 6.89
C LEU A 47 -4.96 1.50 6.44
N VAL A 48 -4.60 2.35 7.39
CA VAL A 48 -4.26 3.76 7.14
C VAL A 48 -2.76 3.96 7.29
N PHE A 49 -2.13 4.54 6.27
CA PHE A 49 -0.71 4.83 6.21
C PHE A 49 -0.49 6.33 6.05
N SER A 50 0.57 6.86 6.68
CA SER A 50 0.99 8.26 6.55
C SER A 50 1.73 8.54 5.24
N SER A 51 2.15 7.50 4.51
CA SER A 51 2.93 7.63 3.28
C SER A 51 2.49 6.59 2.23
N PRO A 52 2.43 6.96 0.94
CA PRO A 52 2.06 6.02 -0.11
C PRO A 52 3.13 4.94 -0.29
N SER A 53 4.39 5.25 0.02
CA SER A 53 5.48 4.28 -0.02
C SER A 53 5.36 3.23 1.08
N ALA A 54 4.94 3.62 2.28
CA ALA A 54 4.69 2.66 3.37
C ALA A 54 3.55 1.70 2.99
N ALA A 55 2.46 2.24 2.43
CA ALA A 55 1.36 1.41 1.91
C ALA A 55 1.84 0.45 0.81
N ALA A 56 2.67 0.92 -0.13
CA ALA A 56 3.18 0.09 -1.22
C ALA A 56 4.10 -1.03 -0.70
N ARG A 57 5.00 -0.70 0.25
CA ARG A 57 5.89 -1.68 0.89
C ARG A 57 5.11 -2.79 1.58
N PHE A 58 4.07 -2.42 2.31
CA PHE A 58 3.18 -3.38 2.99
C PHE A 58 2.55 -4.37 2.00
N VAL A 59 1.93 -3.85 0.93
CA VAL A 59 1.24 -4.68 -0.07
C VAL A 59 2.22 -5.55 -0.86
N VAL A 60 3.37 -5.00 -1.29
CA VAL A 60 4.31 -5.71 -2.16
C VAL A 60 5.28 -6.61 -1.38
N GLY A 61 5.55 -6.33 -0.10
CA GLY A 61 6.49 -7.08 0.73
C GLY A 61 7.96 -6.82 0.37
N ARG A 62 8.28 -5.62 -0.13
CA ARG A 62 9.65 -5.15 -0.41
C ARG A 62 9.69 -3.64 -0.48
N SER A 63 10.89 -3.05 -0.41
CA SER A 63 11.09 -1.63 -0.72
C SER A 63 10.47 -1.28 -2.08
N SER A 64 9.51 -0.37 -2.07
CA SER A 64 8.78 0.06 -3.26
C SER A 64 8.53 1.55 -3.21
N ASN A 65 8.59 2.19 -4.38
CA ASN A 65 8.28 3.60 -4.53
C ASN A 65 6.76 3.74 -4.70
N GLY A 66 6.07 4.26 -3.68
CA GLY A 66 4.62 4.44 -3.72
C GLY A 66 4.15 5.28 -4.90
N ARG A 67 4.94 6.28 -5.33
CA ARG A 67 4.63 7.14 -6.48
C ARG A 67 4.54 6.37 -7.80
N ALA A 68 5.31 5.29 -7.95
CA ALA A 68 5.29 4.45 -9.15
C ALA A 68 4.41 3.20 -8.99
N ALA A 69 4.27 2.70 -7.76
CA ALA A 69 3.54 1.48 -7.47
C ALA A 69 2.02 1.66 -7.56
N TRP A 70 1.52 2.81 -7.11
CA TRP A 70 0.10 3.11 -7.14
C TRP A 70 -0.29 3.73 -8.48
N LYS A 71 -1.38 3.23 -9.06
CA LYS A 71 -1.90 3.69 -10.35
C LYS A 71 -3.40 3.91 -10.27
N ASN A 72 -3.92 4.87 -11.03
CA ASN A 72 -5.37 5.02 -11.22
C ASN A 72 -5.90 3.94 -12.20
N ALA A 73 -7.21 3.95 -12.45
CA ALA A 73 -7.86 3.04 -13.40
C ALA A 73 -7.32 3.14 -14.84
N LYS A 74 -6.71 4.28 -15.20
CA LYS A 74 -6.08 4.50 -16.52
C LYS A 74 -4.62 4.03 -16.57
N GLY A 75 -4.09 3.49 -15.47
CA GLY A 75 -2.69 3.06 -15.37
C GLY A 75 -1.69 4.19 -15.08
N THR A 76 -2.15 5.42 -14.88
CA THR A 76 -1.30 6.58 -14.57
C THR A 76 -0.71 6.45 -13.16
N PRO A 77 0.62 6.54 -12.98
CA PRO A 77 1.28 6.48 -11.68
C PRO A 77 0.87 7.61 -10.72
N LEU A 78 0.85 7.33 -9.43
CA LEU A 78 0.57 8.30 -8.37
C LEU A 78 1.47 9.53 -8.43
N GLY A 79 2.76 9.35 -8.75
CA GLY A 79 3.71 10.45 -8.84
C GLY A 79 3.31 11.48 -9.89
N GLU A 80 2.78 11.01 -11.01
CA GLU A 80 2.31 11.85 -12.11
C GLU A 80 0.99 12.54 -11.75
N LEU A 81 0.07 11.81 -11.11
CA LEU A 81 -1.19 12.39 -10.64
C LEU A 81 -0.98 13.50 -9.60
N GLN A 82 -0.02 13.33 -8.69
CA GLN A 82 0.35 14.36 -7.71
C GLN A 82 1.00 15.59 -8.36
N ASP A 83 1.82 15.37 -9.37
CA ASP A 83 2.49 16.46 -10.10
C ASP A 83 1.47 17.29 -10.90
N GLN A 84 0.48 16.63 -11.51
CA GLN A 84 -0.59 17.25 -12.29
C GLN A 84 -1.73 17.83 -11.44
N GLY A 85 -1.65 17.74 -10.10
CA GLY A 85 -2.71 18.19 -9.20
C GLY A 85 -4.04 17.45 -9.37
N HIS A 86 -4.03 16.25 -9.97
CA HIS A 86 -5.24 15.51 -10.28
C HIS A 86 -5.79 14.82 -9.01
N PRO A 87 -7.10 14.94 -8.74
CA PRO A 87 -7.73 14.19 -7.65
C PRO A 87 -7.76 12.68 -7.95
N PHE A 88 -7.67 11.89 -6.88
CA PHE A 88 -7.68 10.43 -6.86
C PHE A 88 -9.09 9.85 -6.93
#